data_AF-A0AA88E6T7-F1
#
_entry.id   AF-A0AA88E6T7-F1
#
_cell.length_a   1.000
_cell.length_b   1.000
_cell.length_c   1.000
_cell.angle_alpha   90.00
_cell.angle_beta   90.00
_cell.angle_gamma   90.00
#
_symmetry.space_group_name_H-M   'P 1'
#
loop_
_entity.id
_entity.type
_entity.pdbx_description
1 polymer ?
#
loop_
_entity_poly.entity_id
_entity_poly.type
_entity_poly.pdbx_seq_one_letter_code
_entity_poly.pdbx_strand_id
1 'polypeptide(L)'
;MKMEFENGTGNMENPNIARRSVPTGFNSTLDTAFTNEVSSLTATPDTIWKASCGAMTHDAKSCTERPRRKGAKLSNKQIAPDEKIETLMLDYDGKRDRWNGYDASTFALVVQKYEAREEARRNFLNEQELKQLNDKTHIQNGEGRDSRVDEAKVDETKQMGFAKVEKRVCTTGGGSTGTVRNLRIREDTAKYLRNLDTNSAHYDPKTRSMREDPRPDAEPNEKFYGGDNRQRNSGQTLKFKQLNMHALEAWERGQEIHMQAAPTEAELLTRTTK
;
A
#
# COMPACT_ATOMS: atom_id res chain seq x y z
N MET A 1 -58.64 46.16 25.43
CA MET A 1 -57.25 45.68 25.38
C MET A 1 -57.15 44.72 24.19
N LYS A 2 -56.76 45.24 23.01
CA LYS A 2 -56.48 44.41 21.84
C LYS A 2 -55.03 43.96 21.97
N MET A 3 -54.80 42.65 22.13
CA MET A 3 -53.46 42.09 22.02
C MET A 3 -53.20 41.80 20.54
N GLU A 4 -52.37 42.63 19.92
CA GLU A 4 -51.80 42.34 18.61
C GLU A 4 -50.70 41.30 18.80
N PHE A 5 -50.87 40.13 18.21
CA PHE A 5 -49.79 39.14 18.10
C PHE A 5 -48.94 39.52 16.88
N GLU A 6 -47.72 40.00 17.15
CA GLU A 6 -46.71 40.21 16.12
C GLU A 6 -46.28 38.85 15.55
N ASN A 7 -46.63 38.59 14.29
CA ASN A 7 -46.11 37.45 13.54
C ASN A 7 -44.65 37.71 13.19
N GLY A 8 -43.74 37.28 14.07
CA GLY A 8 -42.31 37.24 13.80
C GLY A 8 -42.01 36.26 12.66
N THR A 9 -41.74 36.77 11.47
CA THR A 9 -41.17 36.00 10.36
C THR A 9 -39.72 35.61 10.71
N GLY A 10 -39.55 34.51 11.42
CA GLY A 10 -38.25 33.90 11.63
C GLY A 10 -37.67 33.48 10.27
N ASN A 11 -36.62 34.15 9.83
CA ASN A 11 -35.82 33.73 8.68
C ASN A 11 -35.35 32.29 8.90
N MET A 12 -35.95 31.33 8.18
CA MET A 12 -35.39 29.99 8.07
C MET A 12 -34.07 30.09 7.31
N GLU A 13 -32.96 30.17 8.05
CA GLU A 13 -31.63 30.07 7.46
C GLU A 13 -31.53 28.73 6.71
N ASN A 14 -31.14 28.80 5.43
CA ASN A 14 -30.96 27.64 4.56
C ASN A 14 -30.15 26.54 5.27
N PRO A 15 -30.62 25.27 5.33
CA PRO A 15 -29.93 24.15 6.00
C PRO A 15 -28.73 23.64 5.19
N ASN A 16 -28.01 24.55 4.52
CA ASN A 16 -26.94 24.21 3.62
C ASN A 16 -25.61 24.07 4.39
N ILE A 17 -25.08 22.85 4.42
CA ILE A 17 -23.81 22.50 5.06
C ILE A 17 -22.61 23.21 4.42
N ALA A 18 -22.78 23.85 3.26
CA ALA A 18 -21.75 24.63 2.57
C ALA A 18 -21.03 25.67 3.45
N ARG A 19 -21.65 26.20 4.51
CA ARG A 19 -20.95 27.11 5.45
C ARG A 19 -19.85 26.43 6.27
N ARG A 20 -19.80 25.10 6.32
CA ARG A 20 -18.78 24.30 7.01
C ARG A 20 -17.69 23.76 6.08
N SER A 21 -17.80 23.98 4.77
CA SER A 21 -16.74 23.54 3.84
C SER A 21 -15.50 24.41 4.01
N VAL A 22 -14.33 23.79 3.93
CA VAL A 22 -13.05 24.51 3.93
C VAL A 22 -13.01 25.43 2.70
N PRO A 23 -12.72 26.74 2.86
CA PRO A 23 -12.56 27.63 1.72
C PRO A 23 -11.38 27.17 0.87
N THR A 24 -11.56 27.17 -0.44
CA THR A 24 -10.54 26.70 -1.39
C THR A 24 -9.36 27.66 -1.40
N GLY A 25 -8.23 27.25 -0.83
CA GLY A 25 -6.92 27.85 -1.07
C GLY A 25 -6.28 27.26 -2.33
N PHE A 26 -5.51 28.05 -3.08
CA PHE A 26 -4.81 27.59 -4.27
C PHE A 26 -3.31 27.47 -3.98
N ASN A 27 -2.83 26.24 -3.81
CA ASN A 27 -1.41 25.92 -3.71
C ASN A 27 -0.92 25.35 -5.05
N SER A 28 0.34 25.60 -5.39
CA SER A 28 0.95 24.96 -6.56
C SER A 28 1.04 23.45 -6.35
N THR A 29 0.92 22.68 -7.44
CA THR A 29 1.00 21.21 -7.39
C THR A 29 2.41 20.75 -7.06
N LEU A 30 2.54 19.55 -6.49
CA LEU A 30 3.82 18.95 -6.09
C LEU A 30 4.83 18.82 -7.25
N ASP A 31 4.34 18.64 -8.47
CA ASP A 31 5.18 18.51 -9.66
C ASP A 31 5.69 19.87 -10.17
N THR A 32 5.17 20.98 -9.63
CA THR A 32 5.63 22.31 -10.00
C THR A 32 6.86 22.66 -9.17
N ALA A 33 8.03 22.43 -9.76
CA ALA A 33 9.31 22.86 -9.21
C ALA A 33 9.82 24.11 -9.93
N PHE A 34 10.72 24.85 -9.29
CA PHE A 34 11.48 25.88 -9.99
C PHE A 34 12.31 25.25 -11.09
N THR A 35 12.11 25.70 -12.32
CA THR A 35 12.90 25.23 -13.46
C THR A 35 14.20 26.03 -13.55
N ASN A 36 15.34 25.34 -13.68
CA ASN A 36 16.63 25.97 -13.97
C ASN A 36 16.76 26.23 -15.49
N GLU A 37 15.72 26.78 -16.09
CA GLU A 37 15.67 27.05 -17.53
C GLU A 37 15.99 28.52 -17.83
N VAL A 38 16.73 28.72 -18.91
CA VAL A 38 17.00 30.05 -19.47
C VAL A 38 16.16 30.24 -20.72
N SER A 39 15.61 31.44 -20.89
CA SER A 39 14.85 31.79 -22.08
C SER A 39 15.76 31.82 -23.31
N SER A 40 15.30 31.21 -24.40
CA SER A 40 16.04 31.12 -25.66
C SER A 40 15.92 32.37 -26.55
N LEU A 41 15.41 33.49 -26.01
CA LEU A 41 15.19 34.71 -26.78
C LEU A 41 16.52 35.39 -27.06
N THR A 42 16.84 35.57 -28.35
CA THR A 42 18.06 36.28 -28.76
C THR A 42 17.84 37.78 -28.64
N ALA A 43 18.61 38.41 -27.77
CA ALA A 43 18.51 39.82 -27.51
C ALA A 43 18.92 40.70 -28.71
N THR A 44 18.17 41.78 -28.90
CA THR A 44 18.33 42.74 -30.02
C THR A 44 19.33 43.84 -29.68
N PRO A 45 19.97 44.52 -30.66
CA PRO A 45 21.02 45.52 -30.41
C PRO A 45 20.64 46.68 -29.47
N ASP A 46 19.35 47.00 -29.37
CA ASP A 46 18.81 48.11 -28.58
C ASP A 46 18.45 47.73 -27.12
N THR A 47 18.70 46.50 -26.67
CA THR A 47 18.40 46.08 -25.30
C THR A 47 19.33 46.74 -24.29
N ILE A 48 18.75 47.42 -23.30
CA ILE A 48 19.49 48.01 -22.18
C ILE A 48 19.82 46.90 -21.17
N TRP A 49 21.04 46.39 -21.25
CA TRP A 49 21.52 45.35 -20.34
C TRP A 49 21.69 45.88 -18.91
N LYS A 50 21.24 45.13 -17.91
CA LYS A 50 21.44 45.46 -16.49
C LYS A 50 22.69 44.78 -15.94
N ALA A 51 22.82 43.48 -16.17
CA ALA A 51 23.94 42.66 -15.70
C ALA A 51 25.23 42.85 -16.51
N SER A 52 26.36 42.47 -15.91
CA SER A 52 27.68 42.54 -16.57
C SER A 52 27.83 41.51 -17.71
N CYS A 53 27.06 40.43 -17.66
CA CYS A 53 27.00 39.35 -18.65
C CYS A 53 26.04 39.60 -19.81
N GLY A 54 25.18 40.62 -19.71
CA GLY A 54 24.14 40.86 -20.71
C GLY A 54 22.82 40.16 -20.42
N ALA A 55 22.50 39.79 -19.18
CA ALA A 55 21.11 39.44 -18.82
C ALA A 55 20.33 40.69 -18.38
N MET A 56 19.02 40.68 -18.58
CA MET A 56 18.06 41.69 -18.13
C MET A 56 17.42 41.35 -16.77
N THR A 57 17.51 40.09 -16.33
CA THR A 57 16.81 39.57 -15.14
C THR A 57 17.42 40.02 -13.82
N HIS A 58 18.71 40.37 -13.80
CA HIS A 58 19.44 40.70 -12.59
C HIS A 58 20.44 41.86 -12.79
N ASP A 59 20.98 42.38 -11.68
CA ASP A 59 21.94 43.48 -11.66
C ASP A 59 23.39 42.97 -11.73
N ALA A 60 24.34 43.85 -12.04
CA ALA A 60 25.76 43.48 -12.14
C ALA A 60 26.36 42.88 -10.85
N LYS A 61 25.78 43.16 -9.68
CA LYS A 61 26.24 42.62 -8.38
C LYS A 61 25.72 41.20 -8.09
N SER A 62 24.52 40.86 -8.55
CA SER A 62 23.92 39.52 -8.40
C SER A 62 24.20 38.61 -9.60
N CYS A 63 25.09 39.06 -10.49
CA CYS A 63 25.53 38.32 -11.67
C CYS A 63 26.30 37.07 -11.26
N THR A 64 25.79 35.90 -11.66
CA THR A 64 26.43 34.58 -11.47
C THR A 64 27.66 34.39 -12.36
N GLU A 65 27.67 35.06 -13.50
CA GLU A 65 28.78 35.08 -14.44
C GLU A 65 29.99 35.85 -13.89
N ARG A 66 31.19 35.39 -14.29
CA ARG A 66 32.45 35.97 -13.82
C ARG A 66 32.53 37.47 -14.16
N PRO A 67 32.83 38.36 -13.18
CA PRO A 67 32.94 39.79 -13.43
C PRO A 67 33.96 40.10 -14.52
N ARG A 68 33.52 40.82 -15.56
CA ARG A 68 34.36 41.18 -16.72
C ARG A 68 34.96 42.57 -16.53
N ARG A 69 36.21 42.76 -16.96
CA ARG A 69 36.84 44.10 -17.00
C ARG A 69 36.11 45.07 -17.92
N LYS A 70 35.63 44.57 -19.07
CA LYS A 70 34.73 45.28 -19.99
C LYS A 70 33.43 44.48 -20.05
N GLY A 71 32.35 45.02 -19.48
CA GLY A 71 31.05 44.35 -19.46
C GLY A 71 30.42 44.18 -20.84
N ALA A 72 29.37 43.37 -20.92
CA ALA A 72 28.62 43.13 -22.15
C ALA A 72 28.04 44.43 -22.74
N LYS A 73 27.67 45.42 -21.90
CA LYS A 73 27.19 46.76 -22.32
C LYS A 73 28.13 47.50 -23.28
N LEU A 74 29.43 47.31 -23.12
CA LEU A 74 30.46 48.01 -23.90
C LEU A 74 31.07 47.12 -24.99
N SER A 75 31.05 45.80 -24.80
CA SER A 75 31.72 44.86 -25.70
C SER A 75 30.78 44.15 -26.66
N ASN A 76 29.45 44.13 -26.42
CA ASN A 76 28.42 43.43 -27.20
C ASN A 76 28.78 41.98 -27.59
N LYS A 77 29.67 41.35 -26.81
CA LYS A 77 30.19 40.00 -27.04
C LYS A 77 29.80 39.11 -25.87
N GLN A 78 29.44 37.86 -26.16
CA GLN A 78 29.10 36.84 -25.18
C GLN A 78 27.96 37.29 -24.24
N ILE A 79 26.78 37.46 -24.83
CA ILE A 79 25.52 37.78 -24.12
C ILE A 79 24.97 36.48 -23.53
N ALA A 80 24.71 36.47 -22.23
CA ALA A 80 24.02 35.37 -21.58
C ALA A 80 22.51 35.41 -21.87
N PRO A 81 21.84 34.25 -21.99
CA PRO A 81 20.38 34.20 -22.10
C PRO A 81 19.70 34.67 -20.79
N ASP A 82 18.48 35.19 -20.90
CA ASP A 82 17.72 35.68 -19.74
C ASP A 82 17.13 34.51 -18.94
N GLU A 83 17.19 34.60 -17.60
CA GLU A 83 16.64 33.58 -16.68
C GLU A 83 15.10 33.60 -16.64
N LYS A 84 14.47 32.44 -16.43
CA LYS A 84 13.01 32.37 -16.22
C LYS A 84 12.67 32.67 -14.75
N ILE A 85 11.89 33.72 -14.50
CA ILE A 85 11.46 34.08 -13.14
C ILE A 85 10.08 33.49 -12.87
N GLU A 86 10.02 32.48 -12.01
CA GLU A 86 8.77 31.82 -11.60
C GLU A 86 8.43 32.17 -10.14
N THR A 87 7.13 32.18 -9.79
CA THR A 87 6.68 32.34 -8.40
C THR A 87 5.81 31.16 -8.00
N LEU A 88 6.29 30.34 -7.08
CA LEU A 88 5.61 29.13 -6.63
C LEU A 88 5.14 29.29 -5.19
N MET A 89 3.86 29.01 -4.96
CA MET A 89 3.22 29.05 -3.64
C MET A 89 3.03 27.61 -3.14
N LEU A 90 4.11 27.09 -2.55
CA LEU A 90 4.17 25.74 -1.98
C LEU A 90 3.87 25.73 -0.48
N ASP A 91 3.36 24.60 0.00
CA ASP A 91 3.18 24.30 1.43
C ASP A 91 4.51 24.13 2.16
N TYR A 92 4.46 23.99 3.50
CA TYR A 92 5.65 23.77 4.33
C TYR A 92 6.46 22.55 3.87
N ASP A 93 5.76 21.46 3.52
CA ASP A 93 6.37 20.21 3.06
C ASP A 93 6.90 20.36 1.63
N GLY A 94 6.12 20.96 0.71
CA GLY A 94 6.55 21.22 -0.67
C GLY A 94 7.80 22.11 -0.77
N LYS A 95 7.96 23.12 0.11
CA LYS A 95 9.19 23.93 0.15
C LYS A 95 10.42 23.18 0.66
N ARG A 96 10.22 22.11 1.44
CA ARG A 96 11.29 21.31 2.07
C ARG A 96 11.47 19.96 1.42
N ASP A 97 10.66 19.65 0.42
CA ASP A 97 10.77 18.38 -0.28
C ASP A 97 12.14 18.31 -0.95
N ARG A 98 12.93 17.34 -0.47
CA ARG A 98 14.28 17.08 -1.00
C ARG A 98 14.24 16.65 -2.46
N TRP A 99 13.11 16.12 -2.90
CA TRP A 99 12.89 15.64 -4.26
C TRP A 99 12.17 16.66 -5.14
N ASN A 100 12.07 17.92 -4.70
CA ASN A 100 11.52 18.99 -5.53
C ASN A 100 12.38 19.17 -6.80
N GLY A 101 11.76 19.07 -7.98
CA GLY A 101 12.45 19.11 -9.27
C GLY A 101 13.11 17.79 -9.69
N TYR A 102 12.73 16.66 -9.08
CA TYR A 102 13.24 15.35 -9.48
C TYR A 102 12.69 14.93 -10.85
N ASP A 103 13.60 14.70 -11.81
CA ASP A 103 13.24 14.12 -13.11
C ASP A 103 13.13 12.59 -13.02
N ALA A 104 11.93 12.06 -13.26
CA ALA A 104 11.64 10.64 -13.26
C ALA A 104 12.50 9.84 -14.26
N SER A 105 12.98 10.47 -15.35
CA SER A 105 13.85 9.82 -16.33
C SER A 105 15.20 9.41 -15.74
N THR A 106 15.71 10.16 -14.75
CA THR A 106 16.99 9.87 -14.09
C THR A 106 16.98 8.56 -13.31
N PHE A 107 15.79 8.06 -12.92
CA PHE A 107 15.64 6.78 -12.23
C PHE A 107 16.12 5.60 -13.10
N ALA A 108 16.11 5.74 -14.43
CA ALA A 108 16.63 4.73 -15.35
C ALA A 108 18.11 4.38 -15.05
N LEU A 109 18.92 5.35 -14.60
CA LEU A 109 20.32 5.11 -14.21
C LEU A 109 20.43 4.21 -12.98
N VAL A 110 19.44 4.25 -12.07
CA VAL A 110 19.39 3.36 -10.90
C VAL A 110 19.08 1.95 -11.36
N VAL A 111 18.08 1.78 -12.24
CA VAL A 111 17.71 0.49 -12.83
C VAL A 111 18.92 -0.17 -13.50
N GLN A 112 19.63 0.56 -14.38
CA GLN A 112 20.83 0.06 -15.06
C GLN A 112 21.92 -0.42 -14.10
N LYS A 113 22.12 0.28 -12.97
CA LYS A 113 23.09 -0.14 -11.95
C LYS A 113 22.69 -1.45 -11.27
N TYR A 114 21.40 -1.69 -11.04
CA TYR A 114 20.91 -2.95 -10.47
C TYR A 114 20.98 -4.09 -11.49
N GLU A 115 20.65 -3.83 -12.76
CA GLU A 115 20.77 -4.81 -13.84
C GLU A 115 22.22 -5.29 -14.01
N ALA A 116 23.18 -4.36 -14.06
CA ALA A 116 24.61 -4.70 -14.13
C ALA A 116 25.09 -5.52 -12.92
N ARG A 117 24.53 -5.25 -11.72
CA ARG A 117 24.84 -6.02 -10.51
C ARG A 117 24.28 -7.44 -10.59
N GLU A 118 23.04 -7.61 -11.04
CA GLU A 118 22.44 -8.94 -11.19
C GLU A 118 23.09 -9.74 -12.33
N GLU A 119 23.56 -9.09 -13.40
CA GLU A 119 24.40 -9.71 -14.43
C GLU A 119 25.72 -10.24 -13.88
N ALA A 120 26.44 -9.43 -13.10
CA ALA A 120 27.66 -9.88 -12.43
C ALA A 120 27.39 -11.06 -11.49
N ARG A 121 26.27 -11.03 -10.77
CA ARG A 121 25.84 -12.14 -9.89
C ARG A 121 25.53 -13.42 -10.66
N ARG A 122 24.82 -13.32 -11.79
CA ARG A 122 24.53 -14.46 -12.68
C ARG A 122 25.81 -15.05 -13.28
N ASN A 123 26.70 -14.20 -13.79
CA ASN A 123 27.98 -14.63 -14.35
C ASN A 123 28.84 -15.35 -13.31
N PHE A 124 28.88 -14.85 -12.08
CA PHE A 124 29.59 -15.49 -10.98
C PHE A 124 29.01 -16.86 -10.61
N LEU A 125 27.68 -17.00 -10.58
CA LEU A 125 27.03 -18.31 -10.33
C LEU A 125 27.32 -19.30 -11.47
N ASN A 126 27.24 -18.86 -12.72
CA ASN A 126 27.56 -19.69 -13.88
C ASN A 126 29.03 -20.14 -13.88
N GLU A 127 29.95 -19.24 -13.51
CA GLU A 127 31.37 -19.59 -13.40
C GLU A 127 31.62 -20.61 -12.28
N GLN A 128 30.92 -20.51 -11.14
CA GLN A 128 30.99 -21.52 -10.10
C GLN A 128 30.47 -22.88 -10.56
N GLU A 129 29.36 -22.91 -11.29
CA GLU A 129 28.78 -24.15 -11.81
C GLU A 129 29.72 -24.82 -12.83
N LEU A 130 30.32 -24.04 -13.74
CA LEU A 130 31.32 -24.56 -14.69
C LEU A 130 32.56 -25.11 -13.99
N LYS A 131 33.04 -24.47 -12.92
CA LYS A 131 34.15 -25.01 -12.09
C LYS A 131 33.77 -26.35 -11.46
N GLN A 132 32.56 -26.45 -10.88
CA GLN A 132 32.08 -27.70 -10.30
C GLN A 132 31.93 -28.83 -11.33
N LEU A 133 31.48 -28.51 -12.56
CA LEU A 133 31.38 -29.49 -13.64
C LEU A 133 32.78 -29.95 -14.09
N ASN A 134 33.74 -29.03 -14.23
CA ASN A 134 35.12 -29.36 -14.57
C ASN A 134 35.79 -30.21 -13.48
N ASP A 135 35.54 -29.92 -12.20
CA ASP A 135 36.06 -30.73 -11.09
C ASP A 135 35.42 -32.15 -11.11
N LYS A 136 34.13 -32.26 -11.42
CA LYS A 136 33.44 -33.56 -11.57
C LYS A 136 33.94 -34.36 -12.77
N THR A 137 34.19 -33.74 -13.91
CA THR A 137 34.75 -34.43 -15.09
C THR A 137 36.20 -34.86 -14.85
N HIS A 138 36.98 -34.10 -14.08
CA HIS A 138 38.32 -34.49 -13.66
C HIS A 138 38.31 -35.69 -12.69
N ILE A 139 37.27 -35.85 -11.86
CA ILE A 139 37.09 -37.01 -10.97
C ILE A 139 36.63 -38.26 -11.74
N GLN A 140 35.84 -38.13 -12.82
CA GLN A 140 35.35 -39.28 -13.60
C GLN A 140 36.40 -39.98 -14.49
N ASN A 141 37.56 -39.35 -14.74
CA ASN A 141 38.68 -39.97 -15.47
C ASN A 141 39.63 -40.79 -14.58
N GLY A 142 39.33 -40.94 -13.28
CA GLY A 142 40.07 -41.79 -12.35
C GLY A 142 39.13 -42.66 -11.52
N GLU A 143 38.93 -43.89 -11.98
CA GLU A 143 38.28 -45.01 -11.27
C GLU A 143 36.78 -44.87 -10.91
N GLY A 144 35.98 -45.81 -11.41
CA GLY A 144 34.54 -45.80 -11.27
C GLY A 144 34.03 -45.91 -9.84
N ARG A 145 33.18 -44.97 -9.43
CA ARG A 145 32.15 -45.21 -8.41
C ARG A 145 30.96 -44.26 -8.57
N ASP A 146 29.78 -44.89 -8.65
CA ASP A 146 28.44 -44.33 -8.67
C ASP A 146 28.25 -43.16 -7.69
N SER A 147 27.83 -42.01 -8.23
CA SER A 147 27.18 -40.96 -7.44
C SER A 147 26.12 -40.27 -8.30
N ARG A 148 24.95 -40.90 -8.35
CA ARG A 148 23.69 -40.17 -8.51
C ARG A 148 23.65 -39.09 -7.42
N VAL A 149 23.98 -37.85 -7.79
CA VAL A 149 23.81 -36.70 -6.92
C VAL A 149 22.32 -36.44 -6.84
N ASP A 150 21.78 -36.79 -5.68
CA ASP A 150 20.42 -36.53 -5.25
C ASP A 150 19.91 -35.18 -5.78
N GLU A 151 18.78 -35.25 -6.48
CA GLU A 151 17.84 -34.14 -6.60
C GLU A 151 17.71 -33.44 -5.26
N ALA A 152 17.66 -32.10 -5.33
CA ALA A 152 17.47 -31.18 -4.24
C ALA A 152 16.25 -31.53 -3.35
N LYS A 153 16.39 -32.52 -2.49
CA LYS A 153 15.72 -32.58 -1.20
C LYS A 153 16.49 -31.62 -0.32
N VAL A 154 15.98 -30.40 -0.24
CA VAL A 154 16.28 -29.52 0.89
C VAL A 154 15.91 -30.33 2.13
N ASP A 155 16.91 -30.94 2.75
CA ASP A 155 16.76 -31.80 3.90
C ASP A 155 16.11 -30.99 5.03
N GLU A 156 14.88 -31.35 5.40
CA GLU A 156 14.09 -30.71 6.47
C GLU A 156 14.84 -30.73 7.82
N THR A 157 15.91 -31.52 7.94
CA THR A 157 16.84 -31.51 9.08
C THR A 157 17.51 -30.16 9.32
N LYS A 158 17.71 -29.31 8.29
CA LYS A 158 18.23 -27.94 8.49
C LYS A 158 17.22 -26.99 9.12
N GLN A 159 15.93 -27.35 9.18
CA GLN A 159 14.90 -26.62 9.92
C GLN A 159 14.95 -26.93 11.44
N MET A 160 15.56 -28.06 11.84
CA MET A 160 15.66 -28.52 13.23
C MET A 160 16.91 -27.99 13.97
N GLY A 161 17.79 -27.27 13.28
CA GLY A 161 18.97 -26.59 13.88
C GLY A 161 18.63 -25.45 14.87
N PHE A 162 17.35 -25.23 15.16
CA PHE A 162 16.88 -24.28 16.17
C PHE A 162 16.80 -24.85 17.59
N ALA A 163 16.90 -26.17 17.76
CA ALA A 163 16.69 -26.82 19.06
C ALA A 163 17.93 -26.80 19.98
N LYS A 164 19.13 -26.53 19.45
CA LYS A 164 20.36 -26.51 20.24
C LYS A 164 21.00 -25.12 20.26
N VAL A 165 20.38 -24.21 21.00
CA VAL A 165 20.99 -22.91 21.37
C VAL A 165 22.00 -23.19 22.50
N GLU A 166 23.24 -23.52 22.13
CA GLU A 166 24.35 -23.73 23.10
C GLU A 166 24.93 -22.42 23.64
N LYS A 167 24.55 -21.27 23.07
CA LYS A 167 24.88 -19.94 23.61
C LYS A 167 23.63 -19.08 23.74
N ARG A 168 23.08 -19.04 24.96
CA ARG A 168 22.20 -17.96 25.38
C ARG A 168 23.01 -16.67 25.43
N VAL A 169 22.97 -15.88 24.37
CA VAL A 169 23.42 -14.49 24.43
C VAL A 169 22.38 -13.74 25.24
N CYS A 170 22.68 -13.51 26.52
CA CYS A 170 21.87 -12.65 27.37
C CYS A 170 22.08 -11.21 26.91
N THR A 171 21.22 -10.72 26.01
CA THR A 171 21.07 -9.28 25.82
C THR A 171 20.45 -8.71 27.10
N THR A 172 20.94 -7.58 27.59
CA THR A 172 20.55 -6.89 28.84
C THR A 172 19.05 -6.56 28.98
N GLY A 173 18.23 -6.83 27.97
CA GLY A 173 16.78 -6.60 27.94
C GLY A 173 15.90 -7.85 27.95
N GLY A 174 16.39 -9.03 28.34
CA GLY A 174 15.53 -10.20 28.63
C GLY A 174 14.64 -10.68 27.48
N GLY A 175 15.00 -10.39 26.23
CA GLY A 175 14.27 -10.87 25.06
C GLY A 175 14.62 -12.33 24.77
N SER A 176 13.61 -13.20 24.70
CA SER A 176 13.81 -14.59 24.27
C SER A 176 14.53 -14.62 22.92
N THR A 177 15.65 -15.34 22.84
CA THR A 177 16.40 -15.59 21.60
C THR A 177 15.70 -16.61 20.68
N GLY A 178 14.37 -16.53 20.59
CA GLY A 178 13.59 -17.24 19.57
C GLY A 178 13.30 -16.27 18.44
N THR A 179 13.46 -16.69 17.18
CA THR A 179 12.94 -15.91 16.05
C THR A 179 11.44 -15.76 16.25
N VAL A 180 10.99 -14.54 16.56
CA VAL A 180 9.57 -14.22 16.63
C VAL A 180 9.03 -14.35 15.20
N ARG A 181 8.47 -15.53 14.87
CA ARG A 181 7.75 -15.70 13.61
C ARG A 181 6.45 -14.91 13.70
N ASN A 182 6.09 -14.23 12.62
CA ASN A 182 4.80 -13.55 12.55
C ASN A 182 3.70 -14.59 12.78
N LEU A 183 2.83 -14.34 13.76
CA LEU A 183 1.73 -15.25 14.13
C LEU A 183 0.63 -15.31 13.07
N ARG A 184 0.62 -14.35 12.14
CA ARG A 184 -0.33 -14.35 11.03
C ARG A 184 0.07 -15.42 10.01
N ILE A 185 -0.83 -16.37 9.82
CA ILE A 185 -0.79 -17.38 8.75
C ILE A 185 -0.86 -16.66 7.40
N ARG A 186 0.05 -17.00 6.47
CA ARG A 186 0.17 -16.29 5.18
C ARG A 186 -0.79 -16.84 4.13
N GLU A 187 -1.18 -18.10 4.29
CA GLU A 187 -2.08 -18.87 3.45
C GLU A 187 -3.53 -18.35 3.58
N ASP A 188 -3.90 -17.87 4.76
CA ASP A 188 -5.22 -17.32 5.04
C ASP A 188 -5.33 -15.84 4.61
N THR A 189 -6.03 -15.62 3.50
CA THR A 189 -6.36 -14.27 3.03
C THR A 189 -7.36 -13.61 3.98
N ALA A 190 -7.11 -12.35 4.36
CA ALA A 190 -8.08 -11.59 5.16
C ALA A 190 -9.38 -11.35 4.38
N LYS A 191 -10.52 -11.28 5.10
CA LYS A 191 -11.85 -11.14 4.49
C LYS A 191 -11.95 -9.93 3.53
N TYR A 192 -11.48 -8.76 3.96
CA TYR A 192 -11.50 -7.51 3.19
C TYR A 192 -10.52 -7.46 2.01
N LEU A 193 -9.64 -8.46 1.85
CA LEU A 193 -8.76 -8.58 0.68
C LEU A 193 -9.31 -9.56 -0.36
N ARG A 194 -10.48 -10.17 -0.10
CA ARG A 194 -11.10 -11.12 -1.03
C ARG A 194 -11.67 -10.42 -2.26
N ASN A 195 -12.19 -9.20 -2.08
CA ASN A 195 -12.54 -8.27 -3.13
C ASN A 195 -11.99 -6.88 -2.78
N LEU A 196 -11.29 -6.23 -3.70
CA LEU A 196 -10.68 -4.90 -3.52
C LEU A 196 -11.62 -3.77 -3.99
N ASP A 197 -12.74 -4.11 -4.63
CA ASP A 197 -13.75 -3.13 -5.04
C ASP A 197 -14.34 -2.43 -3.81
N THR A 198 -14.42 -1.10 -3.87
CA THR A 198 -14.92 -0.27 -2.77
C THR A 198 -16.39 -0.53 -2.44
N ASN A 199 -17.18 -0.94 -3.43
CA ASN A 199 -18.61 -1.26 -3.32
C ASN A 199 -18.87 -2.76 -3.06
N SER A 200 -17.84 -3.53 -2.73
CA SER A 200 -18.00 -4.93 -2.34
C SER A 200 -18.64 -5.07 -0.95
N ALA A 201 -18.70 -6.30 -0.44
CA ALA A 201 -19.27 -6.58 0.88
C ALA A 201 -18.58 -5.80 2.01
N HIS A 202 -19.39 -5.15 2.86
CA HIS A 202 -18.89 -4.37 3.98
C HIS A 202 -18.20 -5.26 5.03
N TYR A 203 -16.96 -4.91 5.37
CA TYR A 203 -16.18 -5.49 6.46
C TYR A 203 -16.14 -4.54 7.65
N ASP A 204 -16.61 -4.99 8.82
CA ASP A 204 -16.47 -4.24 10.07
C ASP A 204 -15.13 -4.61 10.74
N PRO A 205 -14.13 -3.69 10.76
CA PRO A 205 -12.82 -3.98 11.34
C PRO A 205 -12.83 -4.17 12.86
N LYS A 206 -13.86 -3.67 13.56
CA LYS A 206 -13.96 -3.81 15.02
C LYS A 206 -14.30 -5.24 15.41
N THR A 207 -15.37 -5.77 14.82
CA THR A 207 -15.84 -7.14 15.09
C THR A 207 -15.17 -8.19 14.21
N ARG A 208 -14.41 -7.76 13.18
CA ARG A 208 -13.78 -8.63 12.17
C ARG A 208 -14.80 -9.50 11.43
N SER A 209 -16.00 -8.96 11.23
CA SER A 209 -17.10 -9.65 10.57
C SER A 209 -17.35 -9.06 9.17
N MET A 210 -17.69 -9.93 8.23
CA MET A 210 -18.12 -9.57 6.88
C MET A 210 -19.46 -10.25 6.66
N ARG A 211 -20.52 -9.45 6.52
CA ARG A 211 -21.89 -9.98 6.51
C ARG A 211 -22.20 -10.71 5.21
N GLU A 212 -22.10 -9.97 4.11
CA GLU A 212 -22.41 -10.45 2.77
C GLU A 212 -21.22 -11.13 2.10
N ASP A 213 -21.48 -11.86 1.02
CA ASP A 213 -20.45 -12.47 0.18
C ASP A 213 -19.70 -11.38 -0.61
N PRO A 214 -18.37 -11.28 -0.50
CA PRO A 214 -17.58 -10.31 -1.27
C PRO A 214 -17.59 -10.57 -2.79
N ARG A 215 -18.00 -11.77 -3.25
CA ARG A 215 -18.10 -12.13 -4.67
C ARG A 215 -19.40 -12.90 -4.95
N PRO A 216 -20.57 -12.24 -4.97
CA PRO A 216 -21.85 -12.94 -5.14
C PRO A 216 -21.93 -13.73 -6.46
N ASP A 217 -21.38 -13.21 -7.54
CA ASP A 217 -21.54 -13.79 -8.90
C ASP A 217 -20.69 -15.05 -9.18
N ALA A 218 -19.69 -15.34 -8.33
CA ALA A 218 -18.85 -16.51 -8.53
C ALA A 218 -19.58 -17.83 -8.19
N GLU A 219 -19.07 -18.94 -8.72
CA GLU A 219 -19.64 -20.26 -8.47
C GLU A 219 -19.51 -20.69 -7.00
N PRO A 220 -20.57 -21.23 -6.35
CA PRO A 220 -20.55 -21.58 -4.93
C PRO A 220 -19.51 -22.62 -4.50
N ASN A 221 -19.07 -23.51 -5.41
CA ASN A 221 -18.15 -24.61 -5.09
C ASN A 221 -16.67 -24.16 -5.09
N GLU A 222 -16.34 -23.12 -5.86
CA GLU A 222 -14.99 -22.55 -5.92
C GLU A 222 -14.76 -21.48 -4.82
N LYS A 223 -15.84 -21.02 -4.19
CA LYS A 223 -15.79 -20.04 -3.11
C LYS A 223 -15.34 -20.66 -1.79
N PHE A 224 -14.14 -20.27 -1.38
CA PHE A 224 -13.65 -20.54 -0.02
C PHE A 224 -14.48 -19.83 1.08
N TYR A 225 -15.04 -18.65 0.78
CA TYR A 225 -15.81 -17.84 1.72
C TYR A 225 -17.05 -17.28 1.03
N GLY A 226 -18.22 -17.45 1.64
CA GLY A 226 -19.52 -17.01 1.10
C GLY A 226 -20.29 -16.08 2.06
N GLY A 227 -19.58 -15.32 2.89
CA GLY A 227 -20.16 -14.40 3.88
C GLY A 227 -20.47 -15.06 5.24
N ASP A 228 -20.38 -14.25 6.32
CA ASP A 228 -20.70 -14.72 7.67
C ASP A 228 -22.20 -15.05 7.81
N ASN A 229 -23.08 -14.38 7.05
CA ASN A 229 -24.53 -14.66 7.07
C ASN A 229 -24.86 -16.07 6.56
N ARG A 230 -24.16 -16.54 5.51
CA ARG A 230 -24.30 -17.91 5.01
C ARG A 230 -23.87 -18.93 6.05
N GLN A 231 -22.76 -18.69 6.73
CA GLN A 231 -22.25 -19.60 7.77
C GLN A 231 -23.14 -19.61 9.02
N ARG A 232 -23.73 -18.47 9.40
CA ARG A 232 -24.65 -18.38 10.55
C ARG A 232 -25.96 -19.13 10.32
N ASN A 233 -26.46 -19.14 9.09
CA ASN A 233 -27.74 -19.75 8.74
C ASN A 233 -27.61 -21.20 8.23
N SER A 234 -26.42 -21.80 8.25
CA SER A 234 -26.20 -23.17 7.78
C SER A 234 -26.05 -24.17 8.94
N GLY A 235 -26.06 -25.47 8.61
CA GLY A 235 -25.75 -26.55 9.55
C GLY A 235 -26.82 -26.83 10.61
N GLN A 236 -26.37 -27.12 11.84
CA GLN A 236 -27.25 -27.48 12.96
C GLN A 236 -28.19 -26.35 13.38
N THR A 237 -27.85 -25.10 13.09
CA THR A 237 -28.71 -23.93 13.35
C THR A 237 -30.09 -24.09 12.70
N LEU A 238 -30.18 -24.67 11.49
CA LEU A 238 -31.46 -24.92 10.83
C LEU A 238 -32.29 -25.99 11.55
N LYS A 239 -31.65 -27.07 11.99
CA LYS A 239 -32.31 -28.13 12.78
C LYS A 239 -32.82 -27.59 14.12
N PHE A 240 -32.02 -26.77 14.78
CA PHE A 240 -32.39 -26.11 16.02
C PHE A 240 -33.55 -25.11 15.82
N LYS A 241 -33.55 -24.34 14.73
CA LYS A 241 -34.69 -23.49 14.35
C LYS A 241 -35.96 -24.33 14.12
N GLN A 242 -35.88 -25.45 13.41
CA GLN A 242 -37.00 -26.38 13.22
C GLN A 242 -37.50 -26.94 14.56
N LEU A 243 -36.59 -27.33 15.46
CA LEU A 243 -36.94 -27.83 16.79
C LEU A 243 -37.65 -26.77 17.63
N ASN A 244 -37.18 -25.52 17.58
CA ASN A 244 -37.83 -24.38 18.22
C ASN A 244 -39.24 -24.15 17.68
N MET A 245 -39.41 -24.14 16.35
CA MET A 245 -40.72 -23.98 15.73
C MET A 245 -41.67 -25.11 16.16
N HIS A 246 -41.21 -26.36 16.15
CA HIS A 246 -42.00 -27.51 16.61
C HIS A 246 -42.39 -27.39 18.08
N ALA A 247 -41.47 -26.99 18.97
CA ALA A 247 -41.77 -26.80 20.38
C ALA A 247 -42.85 -25.72 20.60
N LEU A 248 -42.79 -24.61 19.85
CA LEU A 248 -43.81 -23.55 19.89
C LEU A 248 -45.17 -24.06 19.41
N GLU A 249 -45.22 -24.77 18.28
CA GLU A 249 -46.49 -25.31 17.78
C GLU A 249 -47.08 -26.39 18.71
N ALA A 250 -46.25 -27.22 19.33
CA ALA A 250 -46.71 -28.22 20.29
C ALA A 250 -47.26 -27.56 21.56
N TRP A 251 -46.64 -26.47 21.99
CA TRP A 251 -47.12 -25.64 23.09
C TRP A 251 -48.50 -25.02 22.78
N GLU A 252 -48.70 -24.52 21.56
CA GLU A 252 -50.03 -24.04 21.10
C GLU A 252 -51.08 -25.16 21.07
N ARG A 253 -50.67 -26.40 20.78
CA ARG A 253 -51.52 -27.60 20.85
C ARG A 253 -51.75 -28.10 22.28
N GLY A 254 -51.16 -27.47 23.30
CA GLY A 254 -51.32 -27.79 24.72
C GLY A 254 -50.36 -28.86 25.26
N GLN A 255 -49.33 -29.25 24.50
CA GLN A 255 -48.25 -30.12 25.00
C GLN A 255 -47.15 -29.28 25.67
N GLU A 256 -46.74 -29.67 26.89
CA GLU A 256 -45.73 -28.93 27.65
C GLU A 256 -44.30 -29.35 27.23
N ILE A 257 -43.85 -28.86 26.06
CA ILE A 257 -42.51 -29.11 25.54
C ILE A 257 -41.71 -27.82 25.58
N HIS A 258 -40.54 -27.84 26.23
CA HIS A 258 -39.65 -26.67 26.29
C HIS A 258 -38.21 -27.05 25.96
N MET A 259 -37.68 -26.48 24.87
CA MET A 259 -36.36 -26.80 24.35
C MET A 259 -35.24 -26.62 25.39
N GLN A 260 -35.24 -25.51 26.14
CA GLN A 260 -34.17 -25.23 27.10
C GLN A 260 -34.32 -25.99 28.42
N ALA A 261 -35.53 -26.44 28.78
CA ALA A 261 -35.79 -27.11 30.05
C ALA A 261 -35.63 -28.63 29.92
N ALA A 262 -36.16 -29.21 28.84
CA ALA A 262 -36.07 -30.64 28.51
C ALA A 262 -35.66 -30.84 27.04
N PRO A 263 -34.40 -30.55 26.67
CA PRO A 263 -33.94 -30.59 25.28
C PRO A 263 -34.05 -31.99 24.65
N THR A 264 -33.74 -33.04 25.41
CA THR A 264 -33.78 -34.43 24.92
C THR A 264 -35.20 -34.90 24.64
N GLU A 265 -36.15 -34.52 25.49
CA GLU A 265 -37.57 -34.82 25.29
C GLU A 265 -38.10 -34.10 24.04
N ALA A 266 -37.79 -32.80 23.92
CA ALA A 266 -38.15 -32.02 22.75
C ALA A 266 -37.56 -32.63 21.46
N GLU A 267 -36.30 -33.07 21.47
CA GLU A 267 -35.69 -33.76 20.33
C GLU A 267 -36.42 -35.07 19.98
N LEU A 268 -36.68 -35.92 20.97
CA LEU A 268 -37.39 -37.19 20.77
C LEU A 268 -38.76 -36.97 20.13
N LEU A 269 -39.51 -35.99 20.62
CA LEU A 269 -40.83 -35.64 20.09
C LEU A 269 -40.75 -35.07 18.66
N THR A 270 -39.73 -34.28 18.34
CA THR A 270 -39.53 -33.81 16.94
C THR A 270 -39.11 -34.92 15.98
N ARG A 271 -38.50 -35.98 16.52
CA ARG A 271 -38.06 -37.14 15.73
C ARG A 271 -39.19 -38.14 15.51
N THR A 272 -40.14 -38.23 16.44
CA THR A 272 -41.32 -39.11 16.31
C THR A 272 -42.43 -38.49 15.46
N THR A 273 -42.49 -37.17 15.37
CA THR A 273 -43.47 -36.43 14.55
C THR A 273 -43.05 -36.26 13.10
N LYS A 274 -41.75 -36.43 12.80
CA LYS A 274 -41.21 -36.55 11.44
C LYS A 274 -41.42 -37.94 10.88
#